data_AF-A0A7C5HCT2-F1
#
_entry.id   AF-A0A7C5HCT2-F1
#
_cell.length_a   1.000
_cell.length_b   1.000
_cell.length_c   1.000
_cell.angle_alpha   90.00
_cell.angle_beta   90.00
_cell.angle_gamma   90.00
#
_symmetry.space_group_name_H-M   'P 1'
#
loop_
_entity.id
_entity.type
_entity.pdbx_description
1 polymer ?
#
loop_
_entity_poly.entity_id
_entity_poly.type
_entity_poly.pdbx_seq_one_letter_code
_entity_poly.pdbx_strand_id
1 'polypeptide(L)'
;MKKRITLLIMGLIMTFLNSQSGYKLPPDNIVKIFDAPAIPSVYFIPFATIGIETTYQRYQTLEQLADESVKLAGEDISKKLNAPQDSYPINKMKILNFEENSEISLNLPEDIK
;
A
#
# COMPACT_ATOMS: atom_id res chain seq x y z
N MET A 1 -15.32 -39.06 -36.43
CA MET A 1 -14.48 -37.91 -36.01
C MET A 1 -15.27 -36.81 -35.32
N LYS A 2 -16.36 -36.27 -35.89
CA LYS A 2 -17.16 -35.18 -35.30
C LYS A 2 -17.56 -35.41 -33.83
N LYS A 3 -18.11 -36.59 -33.49
CA LYS A 3 -18.50 -36.93 -32.10
C LYS A 3 -17.34 -36.93 -31.09
N ARG A 4 -16.11 -37.28 -31.50
CA ARG A 4 -14.93 -37.27 -30.62
C ARG A 4 -14.45 -35.84 -30.37
N ILE A 5 -14.54 -34.97 -31.38
CA ILE A 5 -14.22 -33.55 -31.28
C ILE A 5 -15.22 -32.85 -30.35
N THR A 6 -16.52 -33.14 -30.47
CA THR A 6 -17.54 -32.57 -29.57
C THR A 6 -17.30 -32.94 -28.11
N LEU A 7 -16.87 -34.17 -27.84
CA LEU A 7 -16.60 -34.65 -26.49
C LEU A 7 -15.36 -33.99 -25.88
N LEU A 8 -14.34 -33.72 -26.71
CA LEU A 8 -13.11 -33.04 -26.31
C LEU A 8 -13.36 -31.54 -26.00
N ILE A 9 -14.19 -30.88 -26.82
CA ILE A 9 -14.62 -29.49 -26.58
C ILE A 9 -15.44 -29.41 -25.28
N MET A 10 -16.35 -30.35 -25.05
CA MET A 10 -17.16 -30.36 -23.82
C MET A 10 -16.31 -30.57 -22.56
N GLY A 11 -15.29 -31.44 -22.63
CA GLY A 11 -14.33 -31.62 -21.54
C GLY A 11 -13.54 -30.35 -21.24
N LEU A 12 -13.13 -29.59 -22.27
CA LEU A 12 -12.41 -28.33 -22.10
C LEU A 12 -13.28 -27.24 -21.47
N ILE A 13 -14.59 -27.19 -21.76
CA ILE A 13 -15.50 -26.21 -21.14
C ILE A 13 -15.70 -26.48 -19.64
N MET A 14 -15.73 -27.76 -19.24
CA MET A 14 -15.88 -28.16 -17.83
C MET A 14 -14.70 -27.75 -16.94
N THR A 15 -13.48 -27.62 -17.48
CA THR A 15 -12.31 -27.17 -16.70
C THR A 15 -12.36 -25.67 -16.41
N PHE A 16 -12.91 -24.86 -17.33
CA PHE A 16 -13.10 -23.41 -17.10
C PHE A 16 -14.16 -23.09 -16.04
N LEU A 17 -15.19 -23.93 -15.89
CA LEU A 17 -16.28 -23.73 -14.91
C LEU A 17 -15.84 -23.93 -13.45
N ASN A 18 -14.83 -24.78 -13.20
CA ASN A 18 -14.35 -25.09 -11.85
C ASN A 18 -13.25 -24.13 -11.34
N SER A 19 -12.76 -23.20 -12.17
CA SER A 19 -11.70 -22.26 -11.82
C SER A 19 -12.21 -20.92 -11.25
N GLN A 20 -13.53 -20.74 -11.08
CA GLN A 20 -14.14 -19.45 -10.73
C GLN A 20 -14.42 -19.22 -9.24
N SER A 21 -13.95 -20.07 -8.33
CA SER A 21 -13.83 -19.61 -6.94
C SER A 21 -12.58 -18.73 -6.85
N GLY A 22 -12.64 -17.53 -7.42
CA GLY A 22 -11.62 -16.50 -7.24
C GLY A 22 -11.39 -16.21 -5.75
N TYR A 23 -10.36 -15.44 -5.45
CA TYR A 23 -10.07 -15.04 -4.07
C TYR A 23 -11.32 -14.37 -3.47
N LYS A 24 -11.91 -14.99 -2.44
CA LYS A 24 -13.07 -14.42 -1.77
C LYS A 24 -12.59 -13.27 -0.92
N LEU A 25 -13.05 -12.06 -1.24
CA LEU A 25 -12.84 -10.94 -0.35
C LEU A 25 -13.51 -11.22 1.00
N PRO A 26 -12.90 -10.78 2.11
CA PRO A 26 -13.57 -10.76 3.41
C PRO A 26 -14.88 -9.97 3.34
N PRO A 27 -15.80 -10.16 4.30
CA PRO A 27 -17.00 -9.33 4.43
C PRO A 27 -16.67 -7.82 4.46
N ASP A 28 -17.53 -6.99 3.88
CA ASP A 28 -17.29 -5.55 3.68
C ASP A 28 -16.92 -4.78 4.96
N ASN A 29 -17.48 -5.18 6.11
CA ASN A 29 -17.14 -4.54 7.38
C ASN A 29 -15.67 -4.75 7.76
N ILE A 30 -15.09 -5.91 7.44
CA ILE A 30 -13.67 -6.21 7.66
C ILE A 30 -12.80 -5.38 6.71
N VAL A 31 -13.17 -5.34 5.42
CA VAL A 31 -12.45 -4.54 4.42
C VAL A 31 -12.42 -3.06 4.82
N LYS A 32 -13.57 -2.50 5.23
CA LYS A 32 -13.66 -1.11 5.67
C LYS A 32 -12.81 -0.78 6.89
N ILE A 33 -12.71 -1.70 7.86
CA ILE A 33 -11.86 -1.50 9.05
C ILE A 33 -10.38 -1.60 8.68
N PHE A 34 -10.04 -2.53 7.80
CA PHE A 34 -8.68 -2.74 7.33
C PHE A 34 -8.18 -1.51 6.54
N ASP A 35 -8.99 -1.03 5.59
CA ASP A 35 -8.69 0.13 4.72
C ASP A 35 -8.86 1.48 5.41
N ALA A 36 -9.37 1.51 6.66
CA ALA A 36 -9.49 2.74 7.42
C ALA A 36 -8.10 3.40 7.57
N PRO A 37 -8.01 4.74 7.41
CA PRO A 37 -6.73 5.42 7.48
C PRO A 37 -6.04 5.18 8.83
N ALA A 38 -4.70 5.16 8.81
CA ALA A 38 -3.93 5.11 10.04
C ALA A 38 -4.17 6.38 10.86
N ILE A 39 -4.08 6.24 12.18
CA ILE A 39 -4.16 7.39 13.09
C ILE A 39 -2.90 8.23 12.85
N PRO A 40 -3.04 9.54 12.57
CA PRO A 40 -1.90 10.41 12.35
C PRO A 40 -1.11 10.61 13.65
N SER A 41 0.21 10.77 13.51
CA SER A 41 1.10 11.20 14.59
C SER A 41 1.43 12.68 14.40
N VAL A 42 1.49 13.42 15.50
CA VAL A 42 1.91 14.83 15.51
C VAL A 42 3.20 14.96 16.29
N TYR A 43 4.21 15.51 15.63
CA TYR A 43 5.48 15.89 16.24
C TYR A 43 5.50 17.40 16.47
N PHE A 44 5.74 17.82 17.72
CA PHE A 44 5.84 19.22 18.09
C PHE A 44 7.29 19.68 18.07
N ILE A 45 7.56 20.82 17.42
CA ILE A 45 8.90 21.40 17.42
C ILE A 45 9.07 22.23 18.70
N PRO A 46 10.06 21.93 19.57
CA PRO A 46 10.26 22.67 20.81
C PRO A 46 10.49 24.17 20.54
N PHE A 47 9.87 25.01 21.37
CA PHE A 47 9.98 26.48 21.31
C PHE A 47 9.46 27.11 20.01
N ALA A 48 8.71 26.36 19.19
CA ALA A 48 8.08 26.86 17.98
C ALA A 48 6.57 26.69 18.05
N THR A 49 5.84 27.47 17.25
CA THR A 49 4.38 27.37 17.06
C THR A 49 4.01 26.43 15.92
N ILE A 50 4.95 25.57 15.50
CA ILE A 50 4.79 24.65 14.39
C ILE A 50 4.87 23.19 14.84
N GLY A 51 4.05 22.35 14.19
CA GLY A 51 4.06 20.91 14.33
C GLY A 51 4.05 20.22 12.97
N ILE A 52 4.46 18.96 12.95
CA ILE A 52 4.42 18.13 11.75
C ILE A 52 3.46 16.98 12.02
N GLU A 53 2.39 16.90 11.24
CA GLU A 53 1.48 15.77 11.23
C GLU A 53 1.93 14.79 10.13
N THR A 54 2.13 13.53 10.50
CA THR A 54 2.46 12.45 9.56
C THR A 54 1.43 11.34 9.64
N THR A 55 1.05 10.79 8.49
CA THR A 55 0.26 9.56 8.41
C THR A 55 1.10 8.50 7.70
N TYR A 56 1.19 7.33 8.32
CA TYR A 56 1.89 6.17 7.75
C TYR A 56 0.90 5.21 7.09
N GLN A 57 1.39 4.41 6.16
CA GLN A 57 0.68 3.28 5.60
C GLN A 57 0.97 2.05 6.45
N ARG A 58 -0.07 1.30 6.84
CA ARG A 58 0.07 0.12 7.71
C ARG A 58 0.83 -1.03 7.05
N TYR A 59 0.79 -1.09 5.73
CA TYR A 59 1.41 -2.13 4.92
C TYR A 59 1.97 -1.49 3.66
N GLN A 60 3.05 -2.03 3.11
CA GLN A 60 3.51 -1.63 1.78
C GLN A 60 2.52 -2.07 0.69
N THR A 61 2.49 -1.33 -0.41
CA THR A 61 1.75 -1.76 -1.62
C THR A 61 2.47 -2.94 -2.28
N LEU A 62 1.75 -3.68 -3.14
CA LEU A 62 2.38 -4.73 -3.93
C LEU A 62 3.49 -4.20 -4.85
N GLU A 63 3.36 -2.96 -5.31
CA GLU A 63 4.37 -2.28 -6.10
C GLU A 63 5.65 -2.03 -5.28
N GLN A 64 5.51 -1.44 -4.08
CA GLN A 64 6.63 -1.21 -3.17
C GLN A 64 7.32 -2.52 -2.73
N LEU A 65 6.55 -3.60 -2.53
CA LEU A 65 7.10 -4.92 -2.20
C LEU A 65 7.82 -5.58 -3.37
N ALA A 66 7.44 -5.25 -4.60
CA ALA A 66 8.06 -5.76 -5.82
C ALA A 66 9.30 -4.96 -6.24
N ASP A 67 9.53 -3.79 -5.64
CA ASP A 67 10.71 -2.96 -5.92
C ASP A 67 12.02 -3.73 -5.65
N GLU A 68 13.03 -3.47 -6.48
CA GLU A 68 14.34 -4.07 -6.28
C GLU A 68 15.01 -3.55 -4.99
N SER A 69 15.40 -4.48 -4.13
CA SER A 69 16.17 -4.20 -2.92
C SER A 69 17.45 -5.02 -2.86
N VAL A 70 18.42 -4.55 -2.07
CA VAL A 70 19.68 -5.25 -1.78
C VAL A 70 19.82 -5.38 -0.28
N LYS A 71 20.16 -6.58 0.18
CA LYS A 71 20.41 -6.83 1.61
C LYS A 71 21.81 -6.40 2.00
N LEU A 72 21.95 -5.39 2.86
CA LEU A 72 23.22 -4.88 3.38
C LEU A 72 23.16 -4.80 4.90
N ALA A 73 24.14 -5.41 5.58
CA ALA A 73 24.26 -5.41 7.04
C ALA A 73 23.00 -5.88 7.81
N GLY A 74 22.13 -6.67 7.17
CA GLY A 74 20.89 -7.15 7.77
C GLY A 74 19.64 -6.36 7.37
N GLU A 75 19.80 -5.20 6.75
CA GLU A 75 18.72 -4.32 6.28
C GLU A 75 18.49 -4.51 4.78
N ASP A 76 17.25 -4.36 4.34
CA ASP A 76 16.89 -4.32 2.92
C ASP A 76 16.95 -2.86 2.45
N ILE A 77 17.85 -2.57 1.53
CA ILE A 77 18.07 -1.23 0.96
C ILE A 77 17.35 -1.15 -0.38
N SER A 78 16.38 -0.25 -0.50
CA SER A 78 15.69 0.03 -1.76
C SER A 78 16.67 0.65 -2.76
N LYS A 79 16.78 0.06 -3.96
CA LYS A 79 17.60 0.66 -5.03
C LYS A 79 16.98 1.94 -5.59
N LYS A 80 15.64 2.04 -5.58
CA LYS A 80 14.89 3.22 -6.02
C LYS A 80 15.21 4.43 -5.14
N LEU A 81 15.20 4.22 -3.81
CA LEU A 81 15.36 5.29 -2.83
C LEU A 81 16.80 5.49 -2.36
N ASN A 82 17.70 4.53 -2.61
CA ASN A 82 19.04 4.47 -2.03
C ASN A 82 19.03 4.60 -0.49
N ALA A 83 18.01 4.01 0.14
CA ALA A 83 17.74 4.09 1.57
C ALA A 83 17.15 2.77 2.08
N PRO A 84 17.16 2.50 3.40
CA PRO A 84 16.44 1.38 3.97
C PRO A 84 14.96 1.37 3.55
N GLN A 85 14.45 0.19 3.22
CA GLN A 85 13.06 0.00 2.86
C GLN A 85 12.19 0.07 4.12
N ASP A 86 11.36 1.12 4.22
CA ASP A 86 10.51 1.34 5.39
C ASP A 86 9.35 0.36 5.48
N SER A 87 9.22 -0.36 6.60
CA SER A 87 8.07 -1.25 6.84
C SER A 87 6.73 -0.51 6.89
N TYR A 88 6.74 0.78 7.27
CA TYR A 88 5.55 1.62 7.43
C TYR A 88 5.75 2.97 6.74
N PRO A 89 5.69 3.02 5.39
CA PRO A 89 6.03 4.22 4.65
C PRO A 89 5.07 5.37 4.98
N ILE A 90 5.61 6.59 5.10
CA ILE A 90 4.81 7.80 5.30
C ILE A 90 4.14 8.17 3.98
N ASN A 91 2.82 8.28 3.96
CA ASN A 91 2.06 8.60 2.75
C ASN A 91 1.52 10.03 2.72
N LYS A 92 1.41 10.69 3.88
CA LYS A 92 0.93 12.07 3.99
C LYS A 92 1.71 12.81 5.06
N MET A 93 2.02 14.06 4.77
CA MET A 93 2.65 14.99 5.69
C MET A 93 1.93 16.34 5.63
N LYS A 94 1.73 16.95 6.79
CA LYS A 94 1.25 18.32 6.91
C LYS A 94 2.09 19.09 7.91
N ILE A 95 2.19 20.39 7.71
CA ILE A 95 2.70 21.34 8.69
C ILE A 95 1.50 21.99 9.35
N LEU A 96 1.46 21.93 10.68
CA LEU A 96 0.45 22.57 11.51
C LEU A 96 1.07 23.86 12.07
N ASN A 97 0.40 25.00 11.89
CA ASN A 97 0.72 26.24 12.59
C ASN A 97 -0.32 26.45 13.69
N PHE A 98 0.12 26.38 14.94
CA PHE A 98 -0.74 26.49 16.12
C PHE A 98 -1.08 27.93 16.48
N GLU A 99 -0.34 28.92 15.99
CA GLU A 99 -0.62 30.33 16.23
C GLU A 99 -1.76 30.83 15.35
N GLU A 100 -1.71 30.50 14.06
CA GLU A 100 -2.72 30.88 13.07
C GLU A 100 -3.86 29.85 12.94
N ASN A 101 -3.72 28.70 13.63
CA ASN A 101 -4.58 27.53 13.48
C ASN A 101 -4.76 27.11 12.00
N SER A 102 -3.65 27.10 11.26
CA SER A 102 -3.60 26.81 9.83
C SER A 102 -2.86 25.51 9.54
N GLU A 103 -3.24 24.83 8.46
CA GLU A 103 -2.63 23.57 8.02
C GLU A 103 -2.10 23.72 6.60
N ILE A 104 -0.85 23.31 6.38
CA ILE A 104 -0.22 23.26 5.06
C ILE A 104 0.01 21.79 4.72
N SER A 105 -0.77 21.27 3.77
CA SER A 105 -0.56 19.91 3.25
C SER A 105 0.64 19.89 2.31
N LEU A 106 1.56 18.96 2.54
CA LEU A 106 2.73 18.77 1.69
C LEU A 106 2.43 17.71 0.63
N ASN A 107 2.50 18.11 -0.64
CA ASN A 107 2.40 17.18 -1.76
C ASN A 107 3.77 16.56 -2.00
N LEU A 108 3.94 15.30 -1.57
CA LEU A 108 5.13 14.52 -1.85
C LEU A 108 5.15 14.13 -3.35
N PRO A 109 6.31 14.22 -4.03
CA PRO A 109 6.45 13.75 -5.40
C PRO A 109 6.09 12.27 -5.55
N GLU A 110 5.49 11.89 -6.67
CA GLU A 110 5.06 10.51 -6.94
C GLU A 110 6.24 9.53 -6.93
N ASP A 111 7.42 9.97 -7.37
CA ASP A 111 8.62 9.13 -7.48
C ASP A 111 9.20 8.70 -6.12
N ILE A 112 8.77 9.31 -5.03
CA ILE A 112 9.22 9.01 -3.64
C ILE A 112 8.11 8.38 -2.78
N LYS A 113 6.94 8.12 -3.38
CA LYS A 113 5.87 7.35 -2.74
C LYS A 113 6.07 5.85 -2.95
#